data_AF-A0A9D8EXH0-F1
#
_entry.id   AF-A0A9D8EXH0-F1
#
_cell.length_a   1.000
_cell.length_b   1.000
_cell.length_c   1.000
_cell.angle_alpha   90.00
_cell.angle_beta   90.00
_cell.angle_gamma   90.00
#
_symmetry.space_group_name_H-M   'P 1'
#
loop_
_entity.id
_entity.type
_entity.pdbx_description
1 polymer ?
#
loop_
_entity_poly.entity_id
_entity_poly.type
_entity_poly.pdbx_seq_one_letter_code
_entity_poly.pdbx_strand_id
1 'polypeptide(L)'
;MELPVRRRRVPGARRVVPPRPHGPRPAARCRVSGADLRPVAVLIRLGGAETRGNSWKTVRLAALAFPGIAPCLRVSVACLQQPRYSDIVRGCVFLAILALSACGSQPVEEDYPAKIAGIRAAKDEAFKTGPDSPIPADKKAVLLPLAYYPIDESYAVPATLEPAPDRVRIQVPTSTGKIRDIERIGTLKFTVKGQPLRLTAFMEVTEPRSSRLFVPFADLTSGKETYPAGRYMELDPTATGIYLVDFNVAYHPYCYYNEDYDCPFPPKENRLDTQIRAGEKLHKPEAATP
;
A
#
# COMPACT_ATOMS: atom_id res chain seq x y z
N MET A 1 -15.14 -54.08 -61.55
CA MET A 1 -13.93 -54.89 -61.27
C MET A 1 -13.51 -54.59 -59.85
N GLU A 2 -13.98 -55.42 -58.92
CA GLU A 2 -13.63 -55.37 -57.50
C GLU A 2 -12.29 -56.07 -57.28
N LEU A 3 -11.36 -55.43 -56.56
CA LEU A 3 -10.09 -56.03 -56.14
C LEU A 3 -10.09 -56.19 -54.61
N PRO A 4 -9.61 -57.32 -54.07
CA PRO A 4 -9.95 -57.75 -52.72
C PRO A 4 -9.09 -57.14 -51.61
N VAL A 5 -9.76 -56.88 -50.49
CA VAL A 5 -9.26 -56.42 -49.20
C VAL A 5 -8.31 -57.45 -48.56
N ARG A 6 -7.02 -57.11 -48.41
CA ARG A 6 -6.08 -57.86 -47.55
C ARG A 6 -6.13 -57.33 -46.12
N ARG A 7 -6.75 -58.11 -45.23
CA ARG A 7 -6.70 -57.91 -43.77
C ARG A 7 -5.30 -58.27 -43.24
N ARG A 8 -4.54 -57.30 -42.75
CA ARG A 8 -3.35 -57.55 -41.92
C ARG A 8 -3.79 -57.81 -40.47
N ARG A 9 -3.47 -58.99 -39.94
CA ARG A 9 -3.53 -59.30 -38.51
C ARG A 9 -2.38 -58.61 -37.80
N VAL A 10 -2.67 -57.78 -36.80
CA VAL A 10 -1.69 -57.26 -35.83
C VAL A 10 -1.77 -58.14 -34.58
N PRO A 11 -0.67 -58.77 -34.13
CA PRO A 11 -0.61 -59.49 -32.86
C PRO A 11 -0.16 -58.54 -31.73
N GLY A 12 -0.76 -58.65 -30.55
CA GLY A 12 -0.21 -58.06 -29.32
C GLY A 12 -1.15 -57.12 -28.57
N ALA A 13 -2.27 -57.64 -28.07
CA ALA A 13 -3.04 -56.97 -27.03
C ALA A 13 -2.30 -57.08 -25.68
N ARG A 14 -1.66 -56.00 -25.21
CA ARG A 14 -1.35 -55.83 -23.79
C ARG A 14 -2.51 -55.06 -23.15
N ARG A 15 -3.23 -55.73 -22.25
CA ARG A 15 -4.26 -55.13 -21.39
C ARG A 15 -3.59 -54.05 -20.53
N VAL A 16 -3.87 -52.79 -20.82
CA VAL A 16 -3.56 -51.67 -19.92
C VAL A 16 -4.61 -51.71 -18.80
N VAL A 17 -4.16 -52.00 -17.59
CA VAL A 17 -4.98 -51.94 -16.38
C VAL A 17 -5.17 -50.45 -16.02
N PRO A 18 -6.42 -49.95 -15.86
CA PRO A 18 -6.63 -48.57 -15.42
C PRO A 18 -6.19 -48.41 -13.95
N PRO A 19 -5.55 -47.29 -13.57
CA PRO A 19 -5.25 -47.00 -12.18
C PRO A 19 -6.56 -46.84 -11.39
N ARG A 20 -6.63 -47.46 -10.21
CA ARG A 20 -7.77 -47.36 -9.30
C ARG A 20 -7.96 -45.91 -8.85
N PRO A 21 -9.21 -45.41 -8.73
CA PRO A 21 -9.47 -44.10 -8.15
C PRO A 21 -9.09 -44.11 -6.66
N HIS A 22 -8.16 -43.22 -6.28
CA HIS A 22 -7.89 -42.93 -4.88
C HIS A 22 -9.10 -42.17 -4.31
N GLY A 23 -9.90 -42.86 -3.49
CA GLY A 23 -10.94 -42.23 -2.70
C GLY A 23 -10.37 -41.21 -1.70
N PRO A 24 -11.18 -40.23 -1.27
CA PRO A 24 -10.74 -39.17 -0.38
C PRO A 24 -10.30 -39.75 0.97
N ARG A 25 -9.10 -39.39 1.42
CA ARG A 25 -8.63 -39.65 2.78
C ARG A 25 -9.51 -38.89 3.77
N PRO A 26 -9.95 -39.49 4.87
CA PRO A 26 -10.74 -38.79 5.88
C PRO A 26 -9.92 -37.64 6.48
N ALA A 27 -10.55 -36.48 6.59
CA ALA A 27 -9.98 -35.30 7.22
C ALA A 27 -9.53 -35.63 8.65
N ALA A 28 -8.27 -35.35 8.96
CA ALA A 28 -7.77 -35.35 10.32
C ALA A 28 -8.57 -34.31 11.12
N ARG A 29 -9.37 -34.78 12.08
CA ARG A 29 -10.01 -33.93 13.08
C ARG A 29 -8.92 -33.29 13.92
N CYS A 30 -8.61 -32.03 13.67
CA CYS A 30 -7.89 -31.19 14.62
C CYS A 30 -8.77 -31.04 15.87
N ARG A 31 -8.41 -31.77 16.91
CA ARG A 31 -8.93 -31.58 18.27
C ARG A 31 -8.25 -30.31 18.81
N VAL A 32 -8.96 -29.18 18.78
CA VAL A 32 -8.53 -28.00 19.53
C VAL A 32 -8.87 -28.30 21.00
N SER A 33 -7.83 -28.57 21.78
CA SER A 33 -7.90 -28.59 23.24
C SER A 33 -8.37 -27.22 23.70
N GLY A 34 -9.50 -27.17 24.41
CA GLY A 34 -9.99 -25.95 25.05
C GLY A 34 -8.97 -25.46 26.07
N ALA A 35 -8.28 -24.37 25.73
CA ALA A 35 -7.52 -23.59 26.69
C ALA A 35 -8.46 -22.58 27.33
N ASP A 36 -8.64 -22.78 28.63
CA ASP A 36 -9.33 -21.98 29.64
C ASP A 36 -8.92 -20.49 29.52
N LEU A 37 -9.80 -19.64 28.97
CA LEU A 37 -9.63 -18.18 29.01
C LEU A 37 -10.43 -17.63 30.19
N ARG A 38 -9.80 -17.59 31.36
CA ARG A 38 -10.28 -16.82 32.50
C ARG A 38 -9.82 -15.36 32.37
N PRO A 39 -10.67 -14.36 32.66
CA PRO A 39 -10.25 -12.97 32.70
C PRO A 39 -9.28 -12.75 33.87
N VAL A 40 -8.05 -12.32 33.57
CA VAL A 40 -7.10 -11.86 34.59
C VAL A 40 -7.50 -10.45 34.98
N ALA A 41 -8.17 -10.33 36.12
CA ALA A 41 -8.36 -9.06 36.81
C ALA A 41 -7.01 -8.61 37.38
N VAL A 42 -6.47 -7.50 36.88
CA VAL A 42 -5.29 -6.84 37.44
C VAL A 42 -5.71 -6.11 38.71
N LEU A 43 -5.49 -6.76 39.85
CA LEU A 43 -5.70 -6.18 41.18
C LEU A 43 -4.50 -5.29 41.52
N ILE A 44 -4.66 -3.96 41.43
CA ILE A 44 -3.65 -3.02 41.93
C ILE A 44 -3.80 -2.93 43.45
N ARG A 45 -2.86 -3.56 44.15
CA ARG A 45 -2.76 -3.56 45.61
C ARG A 45 -2.09 -2.25 46.06
N LEU A 46 -2.88 -1.29 46.54
CA LEU A 46 -2.33 -0.12 47.25
C LEU A 46 -2.10 -0.53 48.71
N GLY A 47 -0.82 -0.66 49.07
CA GLY A 47 -0.39 -0.92 50.44
C GLY A 47 -0.70 0.28 51.34
N GLY A 48 -1.57 0.08 52.32
CA GLY A 48 -1.76 1.00 53.43
C GLY A 48 -0.61 0.84 54.41
N ALA A 49 0.16 1.92 54.61
CA ALA A 49 1.06 2.07 55.74
C ALA A 49 0.31 2.81 56.85
N GLU A 50 0.07 2.10 57.94
CA GLU A 50 -0.49 2.62 59.18
C GLU A 50 0.58 3.46 59.91
N THR A 51 0.34 4.75 60.10
CA THR A 51 1.11 5.58 61.05
C THR A 51 0.17 6.40 61.92
N ARG A 52 0.07 5.98 63.18
CA ARG A 52 -0.35 6.83 64.30
C ARG A 52 0.69 7.93 64.48
N GLY A 53 0.25 9.15 64.79
CA GLY A 53 1.09 10.15 65.44
C GLY A 53 1.00 11.53 64.79
N ASN A 54 0.39 12.45 65.53
CA ASN A 54 0.46 13.90 65.32
C ASN A 54 1.86 14.38 64.95
N SER A 55 2.03 15.00 63.79
CA SER A 55 3.02 16.07 63.60
C SER A 55 2.74 16.83 62.33
N TRP A 56 2.50 18.13 62.47
CA TRP A 56 2.28 19.05 61.36
C TRP A 56 3.60 19.23 60.61
N LYS A 57 3.62 18.90 59.31
CA LYS A 57 4.71 19.33 58.42
C LYS A 57 4.12 19.92 57.15
N THR A 58 4.23 21.24 57.09
CA THR A 58 4.09 22.10 55.92
C THR A 58 4.94 21.57 54.75
N VAL A 59 4.30 21.25 53.63
CA VAL A 59 5.00 20.98 52.37
C VAL A 59 5.12 22.29 51.60
N ARG A 60 6.33 22.86 51.55
CA ARG A 60 6.70 23.93 50.63
C ARG A 60 6.94 23.32 49.25
N LEU A 61 6.12 23.66 48.26
CA LEU A 61 6.47 23.43 46.85
C LEU A 61 7.29 24.63 46.36
N ALA A 62 8.50 24.35 45.88
CA ALA A 62 9.32 25.30 45.14
C ALA A 62 8.77 25.44 43.72
N ALA A 63 8.37 26.66 43.34
CA ALA A 63 8.01 27.01 41.98
C ALA A 63 9.30 27.31 41.19
N LEU A 64 9.55 26.56 40.11
CA LEU A 64 10.50 26.95 39.07
C LEU A 64 9.83 27.95 38.14
N ALA A 65 10.46 29.12 38.00
CA ALA A 65 9.98 30.26 37.25
C ALA A 65 10.30 30.12 35.75
N PHE A 66 9.27 30.28 34.91
CA PHE A 66 9.43 30.70 33.51
C PHE A 66 8.97 32.17 33.41
N PRO A 67 9.75 33.08 32.81
CA PRO A 67 9.41 34.49 32.76
C PRO A 67 8.46 34.77 31.59
N GLY A 68 7.41 35.56 31.85
CA GLY A 68 6.59 36.16 30.81
C GLY A 68 5.14 35.68 30.77
N ILE A 69 4.36 35.99 31.82
CA ILE A 69 2.95 36.39 31.78
C ILE A 69 2.68 37.13 33.11
N ALA A 70 2.03 38.29 33.03
CA ALA A 70 1.77 39.18 34.16
C ALA A 70 0.86 38.55 35.25
N PRO A 71 0.97 39.00 36.51
CA PRO A 71 0.22 38.42 37.62
C PRO A 71 -1.11 39.16 37.82
N CYS A 72 -2.23 38.55 37.45
CA CYS A 72 -3.55 38.99 37.89
C CYS A 72 -4.41 37.79 38.23
N LEU A 73 -4.22 37.22 39.43
CA LEU A 73 -5.31 36.72 40.26
C LEU A 73 -4.78 36.38 41.66
N ARG A 74 -4.95 37.30 42.62
CA ARG A 74 -5.04 36.91 44.03
C ARG A 74 -6.48 36.46 44.26
N VAL A 75 -6.74 35.16 44.15
CA VAL A 75 -7.99 34.59 44.68
C VAL A 75 -7.75 34.29 46.15
N SER A 76 -8.11 35.24 47.00
CA SER A 76 -8.28 34.96 48.44
C SER A 76 -9.51 34.08 48.60
N VAL A 77 -9.31 32.77 48.75
CA VAL A 77 -10.36 31.85 49.16
C VAL A 77 -10.56 32.01 50.67
N ALA A 78 -11.42 32.94 51.05
CA ALA A 78 -11.96 33.01 52.41
C ALA A 78 -12.89 31.81 52.60
N CYS A 79 -12.49 30.94 53.52
CA CYS A 79 -13.23 29.77 53.96
C CYS A 79 -14.54 30.21 54.64
N LEU A 80 -15.69 29.94 54.02
CA LEU A 80 -16.97 29.84 54.71
C LEU A 80 -17.45 28.40 54.62
N GLN A 81 -17.37 27.73 55.76
CA GLN A 81 -17.83 26.37 56.01
C GLN A 81 -19.32 26.24 55.68
N GLN A 82 -19.68 25.48 54.64
CA GLN A 82 -20.93 24.71 54.59
C GLN A 82 -20.74 23.37 53.85
N PRO A 83 -21.03 22.22 54.47
CA PRO A 83 -20.63 20.89 53.98
C PRO A 83 -21.44 20.35 52.79
N ARG A 84 -22.41 21.11 52.24
CA ARG A 84 -23.22 20.69 51.08
C ARG A 84 -22.81 21.33 49.74
N TYR A 85 -21.89 22.30 49.76
CA TYR A 85 -21.49 23.05 48.56
C TYR A 85 -20.25 22.45 47.85
N SER A 86 -19.52 21.57 48.54
CA SER A 86 -18.29 20.91 48.07
C SER A 86 -18.52 20.01 46.85
N ASP A 87 -19.61 19.25 46.85
CA ASP A 87 -19.75 18.13 45.91
C ASP A 87 -20.30 18.58 44.56
N ILE A 88 -21.13 19.63 44.56
CA ILE A 88 -21.62 20.28 43.33
C ILE A 88 -20.47 21.00 42.64
N VAL A 89 -19.65 21.75 43.38
CA VAL A 89 -18.51 22.48 42.79
C VAL A 89 -17.43 21.51 42.31
N ARG A 90 -17.12 20.45 43.06
CA ARG A 90 -16.21 19.38 42.60
C ARG A 90 -16.77 18.66 41.38
N GLY A 91 -18.07 18.36 41.35
CA GLY A 91 -18.74 17.76 40.20
C GLY A 91 -18.67 18.64 38.96
N CYS A 92 -18.95 19.94 39.10
CA CYS A 92 -18.87 20.91 38.00
C CYS A 92 -17.44 21.12 37.50
N VAL A 93 -16.44 21.13 38.39
CA VAL A 93 -15.02 21.21 38.00
C VAL A 93 -14.56 19.93 37.30
N PHE A 94 -14.98 18.75 37.78
CA PHE A 94 -14.69 17.48 37.11
C PHE A 94 -15.36 17.37 35.72
N LEU A 95 -16.61 17.83 35.60
CA LEU A 95 -17.33 17.92 34.32
C LEU A 95 -16.68 18.92 33.37
N ALA A 96 -16.20 20.07 33.87
CA ALA A 96 -15.48 21.05 33.06
C ALA A 96 -14.11 20.52 32.58
N ILE A 97 -13.38 19.78 33.42
CA ILE A 97 -12.11 19.14 33.05
C ILE A 97 -12.34 18.01 32.02
N LEU A 98 -13.39 17.19 32.19
CA LEU A 98 -13.76 16.16 31.21
C LEU A 98 -14.22 16.78 29.87
N ALA A 99 -14.88 17.93 29.89
CA ALA A 99 -15.29 18.65 28.68
C ALA A 99 -14.11 19.30 27.94
N LEU A 100 -13.06 19.73 28.65
CA LEU A 100 -11.84 20.30 28.05
C LEU A 100 -10.93 19.22 27.43
N SER A 101 -10.97 17.99 27.93
CA SER A 101 -10.23 16.85 27.34
C SER A 101 -10.90 16.26 26.09
N ALA A 102 -12.10 16.71 25.73
CA ALA A 102 -12.84 16.23 24.56
C ALA A 102 -12.61 17.09 23.28
N CYS A 103 -11.77 18.11 23.35
CA CYS A 103 -11.37 18.88 22.17
C CYS A 103 -10.35 18.10 21.32
N GLY A 104 -10.88 17.19 20.49
CA GLY A 104 -10.52 17.06 19.08
C GLY A 104 -9.05 16.83 18.72
N SER A 105 -8.56 15.60 18.90
CA SER A 105 -7.67 15.06 17.87
C SER A 105 -8.56 14.62 16.70
N GLN A 106 -8.81 15.51 15.73
CA GLN A 106 -9.33 15.06 14.45
C GLN A 106 -8.36 14.01 13.89
N PRO A 107 -8.85 12.90 13.30
CA PRO A 107 -7.96 12.01 12.57
C PRO A 107 -7.23 12.86 11.52
N VAL A 108 -5.90 12.81 11.52
CA VAL A 108 -5.08 13.48 10.51
C VAL A 108 -5.40 12.76 9.20
N GLU A 109 -6.34 13.32 8.44
CA GLU A 109 -6.56 12.92 7.07
C GLU A 109 -5.27 13.25 6.32
N GLU A 110 -4.56 12.23 5.86
CA GLU A 110 -3.28 12.38 5.17
C GLU A 110 -3.54 13.22 3.91
N ASP A 111 -2.95 14.42 3.83
CA ASP A 111 -3.06 15.31 2.66
C ASP A 111 -2.52 14.56 1.43
N TYR A 112 -3.46 14.06 0.60
CA TYR A 112 -3.13 13.20 -0.53
C TYR A 112 -2.24 13.90 -1.56
N PRO A 113 -2.55 15.15 -1.99
CA PRO A 113 -1.63 15.91 -2.82
C PRO A 113 -0.23 16.05 -2.22
N ALA A 114 -0.11 16.36 -0.92
CA ALA A 114 1.20 16.45 -0.27
C ALA A 114 1.94 15.09 -0.23
N LYS A 115 1.22 13.99 0.01
CA LYS A 115 1.77 12.63 -0.04
C LYS A 115 2.36 12.31 -1.42
N ILE A 116 1.60 12.52 -2.49
CA ILE A 116 2.06 12.25 -3.86
C ILE A 116 3.24 13.17 -4.22
N ALA A 117 3.19 14.44 -3.84
CA ALA A 117 4.31 15.37 -4.03
C ALA A 117 5.58 14.91 -3.31
N GLY A 118 5.44 14.42 -2.06
CA GLY A 118 6.55 13.84 -1.30
C GLY A 118 7.15 12.60 -1.97
N ILE A 119 6.32 11.69 -2.48
CA ILE A 119 6.77 10.51 -3.23
C ILE A 119 7.57 10.92 -4.49
N ARG A 120 7.07 11.90 -5.24
CA ARG A 120 7.74 12.43 -6.45
C ARG A 120 9.09 13.07 -6.11
N ALA A 121 9.13 13.92 -5.09
CA ALA A 121 10.38 14.57 -4.64
C ALA A 121 11.42 13.56 -4.16
N ALA A 122 11.00 12.54 -3.40
CA ALA A 122 11.89 11.48 -2.95
C ALA A 122 12.45 10.66 -4.12
N LYS A 123 11.64 10.39 -5.15
CA LYS A 123 12.08 9.70 -6.35
C LYS A 123 13.08 10.53 -7.16
N ASP A 124 12.80 11.82 -7.38
CA ASP A 124 13.71 12.73 -8.09
C ASP A 124 15.08 12.77 -7.41
N GLU A 125 15.10 12.89 -6.08
CA GLU A 125 16.34 12.87 -5.31
C GLU A 125 17.06 11.51 -5.42
N ALA A 126 16.33 10.39 -5.29
CA ALA A 126 16.91 9.05 -5.46
C ALA A 126 17.51 8.85 -6.86
N PHE A 127 16.90 9.40 -7.91
CA PHE A 127 17.43 9.32 -9.27
C PHE A 127 18.67 10.20 -9.45
N LYS A 128 18.73 11.35 -8.77
CA LYS A 128 19.86 12.27 -8.85
C LYS A 128 21.07 11.75 -8.07
N THR A 129 20.88 11.31 -6.83
CA THR A 129 21.99 11.05 -5.88
C THR A 129 22.08 9.60 -5.40
N GLY A 130 21.02 8.80 -5.60
CA GLY A 130 20.95 7.43 -5.09
C GLY A 130 21.99 6.47 -5.70
N PRO A 131 22.48 5.49 -4.91
CA PRO A 131 23.42 4.47 -5.38
C PRO A 131 22.78 3.51 -6.39
N ASP A 132 21.48 3.23 -6.24
CA ASP A 132 20.70 2.37 -7.12
C ASP A 132 19.98 3.16 -8.23
N SER A 133 20.40 4.40 -8.48
CA SER A 133 19.81 5.24 -9.52
C SER A 133 19.97 4.59 -10.90
N PRO A 134 18.89 4.51 -11.71
CA PRO A 134 18.97 4.00 -13.07
C PRO A 134 19.65 4.97 -14.04
N ILE A 135 19.96 6.21 -13.61
CA ILE A 135 20.52 7.24 -14.47
C ILE A 135 22.02 7.01 -14.68
N PRO A 136 22.50 6.87 -15.93
CA PRO A 136 23.92 6.75 -16.23
C PRO A 136 24.73 7.93 -15.66
N ALA A 137 25.94 7.65 -15.17
CA ALA A 137 26.75 8.65 -14.43
C ALA A 137 27.04 9.92 -15.26
N ASP A 138 27.22 9.77 -16.56
CA ASP A 138 27.43 10.86 -17.53
C ASP A 138 26.16 11.71 -17.77
N LYS A 139 24.98 11.17 -17.49
CA LYS A 139 23.69 11.87 -17.65
C LYS A 139 23.16 12.51 -16.36
N LYS A 140 23.69 12.13 -15.19
CA LYS A 140 23.22 12.66 -13.89
C LYS A 140 23.36 14.17 -13.75
N ALA A 141 24.40 14.77 -14.32
CA ALA A 141 24.66 16.22 -14.22
C ALA A 141 23.62 17.07 -14.95
N VAL A 142 23.00 16.53 -16.00
CA VAL A 142 22.00 17.21 -16.85
C VAL A 142 20.58 16.70 -16.60
N LEU A 143 20.38 15.85 -15.59
CA LEU A 143 19.09 15.30 -15.25
C LEU A 143 18.16 16.42 -14.76
N LEU A 144 17.10 16.66 -15.52
CA LEU A 144 15.98 17.49 -15.08
C LEU A 144 15.11 16.72 -14.07
N PRO A 145 14.39 17.41 -13.17
CA PRO A 145 13.33 16.78 -12.37
C PRO A 145 12.37 16.02 -13.28
N LEU A 146 11.89 14.86 -12.84
CA LEU A 146 11.04 14.02 -13.68
C LEU A 146 9.72 14.76 -13.97
N ALA A 147 9.22 14.59 -15.20
CA ALA A 147 7.97 15.23 -15.60
C ALA A 147 6.75 14.39 -15.18
N TYR A 148 5.79 15.03 -14.51
CA TYR A 148 4.54 14.42 -14.08
C TYR A 148 3.32 15.17 -14.62
N TYR A 149 2.20 14.48 -14.75
CA TYR A 149 0.89 15.12 -14.82
C TYR A 149 0.56 15.81 -13.49
N PRO A 150 -0.32 16.83 -13.50
CA PRO A 150 -0.94 17.36 -12.28
C PRO A 150 -1.55 16.21 -11.45
N ILE A 151 -1.47 16.34 -10.13
CA ILE A 151 -2.08 15.36 -9.22
C ILE A 151 -3.60 15.45 -9.40
N ASP A 152 -4.24 14.31 -9.66
CA ASP A 152 -5.68 14.21 -9.84
C ASP A 152 -6.18 12.98 -9.08
N GLU A 153 -6.86 13.23 -7.96
CA GLU A 153 -7.41 12.22 -7.05
C GLU A 153 -8.41 11.28 -7.72
N SER A 154 -9.06 11.70 -8.82
CA SER A 154 -10.00 10.84 -9.55
C SER A 154 -9.33 9.66 -10.27
N TYR A 155 -7.99 9.63 -10.30
CA TYR A 155 -7.19 8.51 -10.78
C TYR A 155 -6.66 7.60 -9.65
N ALA A 156 -6.96 7.90 -8.39
CA ALA A 156 -6.71 7.02 -7.24
C ALA A 156 -8.01 6.31 -6.86
N VAL A 157 -8.19 5.09 -7.37
CA VAL A 157 -9.48 4.39 -7.31
C VAL A 157 -9.37 3.04 -6.61
N PRO A 158 -10.37 2.65 -5.80
CA PRO A 158 -10.41 1.31 -5.23
C PRO A 158 -10.60 0.27 -6.35
N ALA A 159 -9.88 -0.83 -6.23
CA ALA A 159 -9.93 -1.96 -7.14
C ALA A 159 -10.12 -3.25 -6.38
N THR A 160 -10.92 -4.15 -6.93
CA THR A 160 -11.04 -5.53 -6.43
C THR A 160 -10.15 -6.44 -7.27
N LEU A 161 -9.25 -7.17 -6.63
CA LEU A 161 -8.48 -8.22 -7.28
C LEU A 161 -9.33 -9.49 -7.38
N GLU A 162 -9.65 -9.90 -8.60
CA GLU A 162 -10.18 -11.22 -8.89
C GLU A 162 -9.00 -12.17 -9.14
N PRO A 163 -8.71 -13.13 -8.24
CA PRO A 163 -7.60 -14.05 -8.41
C PRO A 163 -7.75 -14.87 -9.70
N ALA A 164 -6.63 -15.11 -10.39
CA ALA A 164 -6.64 -16.01 -11.52
C ALA A 164 -6.96 -17.44 -11.03
N PRO A 165 -7.83 -18.20 -11.72
CA PRO A 165 -8.17 -19.57 -11.32
C PRO A 165 -6.94 -20.47 -11.31
N ASP A 166 -6.04 -20.25 -12.28
CA ASP A 166 -4.73 -20.88 -12.36
C ASP A 166 -3.66 -19.78 -12.43
N ARG A 167 -2.61 -19.91 -11.61
CA ARG A 167 -1.44 -19.02 -11.66
C ARG A 167 -0.55 -19.42 -12.83
N VAL A 168 -0.88 -18.90 -14.00
CA VAL A 168 -0.17 -19.19 -15.25
C VAL A 168 1.05 -18.29 -15.37
N ARG A 169 2.21 -18.90 -15.64
CA ARG A 169 3.40 -18.17 -16.09
C ARG A 169 3.25 -17.81 -17.55
N ILE A 170 3.47 -16.53 -17.87
CA ILE A 170 3.48 -16.03 -19.23
C ILE A 170 4.84 -15.46 -19.56
N GLN A 171 5.22 -15.63 -20.82
CA GLN A 171 6.45 -15.11 -21.38
C GLN A 171 6.20 -13.74 -22.00
N VAL A 172 6.93 -12.74 -21.54
CA VAL A 172 6.86 -11.36 -22.05
C VAL A 172 8.18 -10.95 -22.68
N PRO A 173 8.17 -10.35 -23.88
CA PRO A 173 9.37 -9.76 -24.44
C PRO A 173 9.83 -8.55 -23.62
N THR A 174 11.12 -8.29 -23.63
CA THR A 174 11.73 -7.19 -22.88
C THR A 174 12.43 -6.16 -23.78
N SER A 175 12.80 -5.02 -23.20
CA SER A 175 13.55 -3.94 -23.88
C SER A 175 14.87 -4.40 -24.51
N THR A 176 15.55 -5.40 -23.94
CA THR A 176 16.82 -5.91 -24.48
C THR A 176 16.64 -7.04 -25.50
N GLY A 177 15.41 -7.34 -25.91
CA GLY A 177 15.09 -8.42 -26.84
C GLY A 177 15.06 -9.82 -26.21
N LYS A 178 15.18 -9.91 -24.88
CA LYS A 178 15.05 -11.16 -24.12
C LYS A 178 13.58 -11.48 -23.84
N ILE A 179 13.36 -12.62 -23.20
CA ILE A 179 12.06 -13.05 -22.69
C ILE A 179 12.16 -13.19 -21.17
N ARG A 180 11.18 -12.65 -20.45
CA ARG A 180 11.02 -12.83 -19.00
C ARG A 180 9.74 -13.59 -18.69
N ASP A 181 9.79 -14.40 -17.63
CA ASP A 181 8.62 -15.10 -17.10
C ASP A 181 7.98 -14.26 -15.99
N ILE A 182 6.69 -13.96 -16.17
CA ILE A 182 5.86 -13.33 -15.13
C ILE A 182 4.67 -14.25 -14.80
N GLU A 183 4.29 -14.30 -13.53
CA GLU A 183 3.19 -15.14 -13.06
C GLU A 183 1.93 -14.30 -12.90
N ARG A 184 0.84 -14.69 -13.56
CA ARG A 184 -0.45 -14.01 -13.44
C ARG A 184 -1.06 -14.30 -12.07
N ILE A 185 -1.35 -13.24 -11.30
CA ILE A 185 -1.97 -13.33 -9.97
C ILE A 185 -3.48 -13.17 -10.05
N GLY A 186 -3.95 -12.22 -10.85
CA GLY A 186 -5.36 -11.91 -10.96
C GLY A 186 -5.62 -10.66 -11.78
N THR A 187 -6.89 -10.28 -11.84
CA THR A 187 -7.35 -9.08 -12.57
C THR A 187 -7.89 -8.06 -11.57
N LEU A 188 -7.29 -6.87 -11.54
CA LEU A 188 -7.81 -5.71 -10.84
C LEU A 188 -8.97 -5.14 -11.63
N LYS A 189 -10.16 -5.08 -11.03
CA LYS A 189 -11.36 -4.45 -11.58
C LYS A 189 -11.63 -3.15 -10.84
N PHE A 190 -11.75 -2.04 -11.58
CA PHE A 190 -11.93 -0.70 -11.01
C PHE A 190 -12.67 0.20 -11.99
N THR A 191 -13.06 1.39 -11.53
CA THR A 191 -13.73 2.41 -12.36
C THR A 191 -12.99 3.72 -12.24
N VAL A 192 -12.51 4.27 -13.36
CA VAL A 192 -11.88 5.61 -13.42
C VAL A 192 -12.79 6.52 -14.22
N LYS A 193 -13.14 7.69 -13.67
CA LYS A 193 -13.97 8.71 -14.35
C LYS A 193 -15.24 8.11 -14.99
N GLY A 194 -15.89 7.18 -14.29
CA GLY A 194 -17.12 6.49 -14.73
C GLY A 194 -16.91 5.38 -15.76
N GLN A 195 -15.67 5.09 -16.18
CA GLN A 195 -15.36 4.01 -17.11
C GLN A 195 -14.87 2.77 -16.36
N PRO A 196 -15.56 1.61 -16.48
CA PRO A 196 -15.10 0.36 -15.90
C PRO A 196 -13.89 -0.14 -16.70
N LEU A 197 -12.79 -0.40 -16.00
CA LEU A 197 -11.52 -0.84 -16.57
C LEU A 197 -10.99 -2.06 -15.81
N ARG A 198 -10.01 -2.72 -16.43
CA ARG A 198 -9.33 -3.86 -15.84
C ARG A 198 -7.86 -3.84 -16.16
N LEU A 199 -7.04 -4.28 -15.21
CA LEU A 199 -5.61 -4.52 -15.39
C LEU A 199 -5.23 -5.84 -14.72
N THR A 200 -4.48 -6.67 -15.42
CA THR A 200 -3.92 -7.89 -14.85
C THR A 200 -2.72 -7.57 -13.97
N ALA A 201 -2.69 -8.13 -12.77
CA ALA A 201 -1.57 -8.03 -11.84
C ALA A 201 -0.71 -9.30 -11.92
N PHE A 202 0.61 -9.11 -11.88
CA PHE A 202 1.60 -10.16 -12.02
C PHE A 202 2.56 -10.19 -10.83
N MET A 203 3.30 -11.28 -10.68
CA MET A 203 4.56 -11.33 -9.90
C MET A 203 5.70 -11.66 -10.85
N GLU A 204 6.84 -11.01 -10.66
CA GLU A 204 8.06 -11.38 -11.38
C GLU A 204 8.64 -12.68 -10.80
N VAL A 205 8.85 -13.68 -11.66
CA VAL A 205 9.38 -14.99 -11.24
C VAL A 205 10.91 -14.97 -11.17
N THR A 206 11.54 -14.27 -12.13
CA THR A 206 12.99 -14.25 -12.31
C THR A 206 13.70 -13.36 -11.28
N GLU A 207 13.00 -12.37 -10.74
CA GLU A 207 13.52 -11.46 -9.71
C GLU A 207 12.52 -11.34 -8.55
N PRO A 208 12.46 -12.32 -7.63
CA PRO A 208 11.52 -12.32 -6.50
C PRO A 208 11.90 -11.29 -5.41
N ARG A 209 12.50 -10.16 -5.79
CA ARG A 209 12.99 -9.11 -4.90
C ARG A 209 11.88 -8.36 -4.19
N SER A 210 10.64 -8.40 -4.71
CA SER A 210 9.50 -7.74 -4.11
C SER A 210 8.34 -8.72 -3.97
N SER A 211 7.65 -8.65 -2.84
CA SER A 211 6.35 -9.30 -2.65
C SER A 211 5.22 -8.51 -3.32
N ARG A 212 5.52 -7.42 -4.02
CA ARG A 212 4.53 -6.51 -4.60
C ARG A 212 3.95 -7.06 -5.89
N LEU A 213 2.69 -6.71 -6.14
CA LEU A 213 2.07 -6.96 -7.42
C LEU A 213 2.62 -5.98 -8.46
N PHE A 214 3.10 -6.54 -9.55
CA PHE A 214 3.59 -5.80 -10.70
C PHE A 214 2.46 -5.59 -11.71
N VAL A 215 2.17 -4.33 -12.06
CA VAL A 215 1.09 -3.96 -12.98
C VAL A 215 1.66 -3.11 -14.13
N PRO A 216 2.25 -3.74 -15.17
CA PRO A 216 2.65 -3.04 -16.37
C PRO A 216 1.44 -2.74 -17.24
N PHE A 217 1.31 -1.51 -17.73
CA PHE A 217 0.19 -1.12 -18.59
C PHE A 217 0.62 -0.14 -19.68
N ALA A 218 -0.15 -0.10 -20.75
CA ALA A 218 -0.09 0.96 -21.74
C ALA A 218 -1.49 1.55 -21.92
N ASP A 219 -1.57 2.79 -22.38
CA ASP A 219 -2.84 3.50 -22.56
C ASP A 219 -2.75 4.45 -23.76
N LEU A 220 -3.83 5.17 -24.07
CA LEU A 220 -3.86 6.03 -25.27
C LEU A 220 -2.92 7.24 -25.21
N THR A 221 -2.29 7.53 -24.06
CA THR A 221 -1.21 8.53 -23.96
C THR A 221 0.17 7.97 -24.34
N SER A 222 0.35 6.63 -24.37
CA SER A 222 1.62 5.98 -24.69
C SER A 222 2.08 6.34 -26.10
N GLY A 223 3.32 6.81 -26.22
CA GLY A 223 3.93 7.22 -27.49
C GLY A 223 3.56 8.63 -27.96
N LYS A 224 2.74 9.36 -27.19
CA LYS A 224 2.35 10.75 -27.46
C LYS A 224 2.75 11.67 -26.31
N GLU A 225 2.32 11.31 -25.11
CA GLU A 225 2.54 12.09 -23.89
C GLU A 225 3.35 11.30 -22.86
N THR A 226 3.36 9.96 -22.91
CA THR A 226 4.10 9.06 -22.00
C THR A 226 4.99 8.09 -22.78
N TYR A 227 5.89 7.37 -22.09
CA TYR A 227 6.82 6.42 -22.70
C TYR A 227 6.12 5.43 -23.66
N PRO A 228 6.61 5.24 -24.90
CA PRO A 228 5.93 4.42 -25.91
C PRO A 228 5.66 2.97 -25.49
N ALA A 229 6.53 2.39 -24.68
CA ALA A 229 6.38 1.01 -24.25
C ALA A 229 5.35 0.81 -23.12
N GLY A 230 4.88 1.91 -22.50
CA GLY A 230 3.97 1.87 -21.37
C GLY A 230 4.62 2.31 -20.05
N ARG A 231 3.88 2.13 -18.95
CA ARG A 231 4.22 2.54 -17.59
C ARG A 231 3.95 1.40 -16.63
N TYR A 232 4.57 1.48 -15.46
CA TYR A 232 4.43 0.49 -14.39
C TYR A 232 3.77 1.08 -13.17
N MET A 233 3.21 0.19 -12.37
CA MET A 233 2.70 0.45 -11.03
C MET A 233 2.98 -0.79 -10.19
N GLU A 234 3.39 -0.58 -8.95
CA GLU A 234 3.60 -1.64 -7.96
C GLU A 234 2.59 -1.47 -6.84
N LEU A 235 1.97 -2.58 -6.42
CA LEU A 235 0.99 -2.57 -5.34
C LEU A 235 1.44 -3.50 -4.22
N ASP A 236 1.49 -2.98 -2.99
CA ASP A 236 1.73 -3.81 -1.82
C ASP A 236 0.56 -4.80 -1.63
N PRO A 237 0.82 -6.08 -1.33
CA PRO A 237 -0.25 -7.06 -1.11
C PRO A 237 -1.16 -6.66 0.04
N THR A 238 -2.47 -6.79 -0.17
CA THR A 238 -3.46 -6.56 0.88
C THR A 238 -4.10 -7.88 1.30
N ALA A 239 -4.40 -8.01 2.59
CA ALA A 239 -5.06 -9.21 3.12
C ALA A 239 -6.52 -9.35 2.63
N THR A 240 -7.14 -8.25 2.20
CA THR A 240 -8.56 -8.18 1.80
C THR A 240 -8.79 -8.44 0.32
N GLY A 241 -7.74 -8.38 -0.52
CA GLY A 241 -7.89 -8.40 -1.98
C GLY A 241 -8.45 -7.10 -2.56
N ILE A 242 -8.61 -6.07 -1.73
CA ILE A 242 -8.96 -4.71 -2.17
C ILE A 242 -7.66 -3.91 -2.23
N TYR A 243 -7.45 -3.24 -3.36
CA TYR A 243 -6.24 -2.45 -3.64
C TYR A 243 -6.63 -1.02 -3.96
N LEU A 244 -5.74 -0.08 -3.68
CA LEU A 244 -5.80 1.25 -4.25
C LEU A 244 -5.01 1.24 -5.56
N VAL A 245 -5.68 1.38 -6.69
CA VAL A 245 -5.04 1.59 -7.99
C VAL A 245 -4.87 3.09 -8.17
N ASP A 246 -3.65 3.57 -8.01
CA ASP A 246 -3.32 4.99 -8.09
C ASP A 246 -2.42 5.29 -9.29
N PHE A 247 -2.99 5.83 -10.35
CA PHE A 247 -2.20 6.19 -11.53
C PHE A 247 -1.31 7.42 -11.30
N ASN A 248 -1.48 8.20 -10.22
CA ASN A 248 -0.59 9.33 -9.90
C ASN A 248 0.83 8.89 -9.53
N VAL A 249 0.99 7.62 -9.14
CA VAL A 249 2.30 6.99 -8.86
C VAL A 249 2.80 6.11 -10.01
N ALA A 250 2.06 6.03 -11.12
CA ALA A 250 2.52 5.29 -12.30
C ALA A 250 3.80 5.91 -12.87
N TYR A 251 4.77 5.07 -13.19
CA TYR A 251 6.12 5.51 -13.55
C TYR A 251 6.63 4.90 -14.85
N HIS A 252 7.60 5.57 -15.47
CA HIS A 252 8.36 5.02 -16.58
C HIS A 252 9.35 3.96 -16.07
N PRO A 253 9.45 2.83 -16.78
CA PRO A 253 10.38 1.77 -16.42
C PRO A 253 11.85 2.22 -16.60
N TYR A 254 12.80 1.63 -15.88
CA TYR A 254 14.20 2.10 -15.87
C TYR A 254 14.88 2.14 -17.24
N CYS A 255 14.51 1.24 -18.15
CA CYS A 255 14.93 1.24 -19.56
C CYS A 255 14.60 2.53 -20.32
N TYR A 256 13.64 3.34 -19.86
CA TYR A 256 13.42 4.67 -20.42
C TYR A 256 14.62 5.60 -20.16
N TYR A 257 15.28 5.45 -19.01
CA TYR A 257 16.40 6.29 -18.60
C TYR A 257 17.77 5.67 -18.97
N ASN A 258 17.86 4.35 -18.99
CA ASN A 258 19.07 3.61 -19.32
C ASN A 258 18.75 2.29 -20.04
N GLU A 259 19.13 2.19 -21.31
CA GLU A 259 18.86 1.06 -22.20
C GLU A 259 19.43 -0.28 -21.73
N ASP A 260 20.42 -0.27 -20.82
CA ASP A 260 20.99 -1.47 -20.24
C ASP A 260 20.01 -2.23 -19.32
N TYR A 261 18.96 -1.56 -18.84
CA TYR A 261 17.92 -2.20 -18.03
C TYR A 261 16.98 -3.05 -18.88
N ASP A 262 16.72 -4.26 -18.39
CA ASP A 262 15.90 -5.26 -19.07
C ASP A 262 14.46 -5.26 -18.54
N CYS A 263 13.60 -4.45 -19.18
CA CYS A 263 12.22 -4.21 -18.74
C CYS A 263 11.21 -5.05 -19.51
N PRO A 264 10.25 -5.73 -18.84
CA PRO A 264 9.18 -6.46 -19.51
C PRO A 264 8.12 -5.55 -20.16
N PHE A 265 7.75 -5.80 -21.42
CA PHE A 265 6.68 -5.05 -22.05
C PHE A 265 5.30 -5.40 -21.46
N PRO A 266 4.39 -4.42 -21.31
CA PRO A 266 3.00 -4.69 -20.91
C PRO A 266 2.34 -5.71 -21.85
N PRO A 267 1.76 -6.79 -21.32
CA PRO A 267 0.97 -7.74 -22.10
C PRO A 267 -0.20 -7.05 -22.82
N LYS A 268 -0.70 -7.68 -23.89
CA LYS A 268 -1.82 -7.14 -24.69
C LYS A 268 -3.05 -6.87 -23.84
N GLU A 269 -3.32 -7.70 -22.83
CA GLU A 269 -4.47 -7.54 -21.93
C GLU A 269 -4.39 -6.31 -21.00
N ASN A 270 -3.21 -5.71 -20.83
CA ASN A 270 -2.99 -4.50 -20.02
C ASN A 270 -2.82 -3.25 -20.89
N ARG A 271 -3.41 -3.26 -22.10
CA ARG A 271 -3.50 -2.08 -22.96
C ARG A 271 -4.89 -1.48 -22.82
N LEU A 272 -4.97 -0.30 -22.20
CA LEU A 272 -6.21 0.40 -21.94
C LEU A 272 -6.60 1.26 -23.15
N ASP A 273 -7.86 1.14 -23.58
CA ASP A 273 -8.43 1.96 -24.67
C ASP A 273 -8.90 3.35 -24.18
N THR A 274 -8.27 3.89 -23.13
CA THR A 274 -8.57 5.20 -22.56
C THR A 274 -7.29 5.98 -22.30
N GLN A 275 -7.39 7.30 -22.11
CA GLN A 275 -6.24 8.15 -21.78
C GLN A 275 -6.09 8.27 -20.26
N ILE A 276 -4.93 7.89 -19.73
CA ILE A 276 -4.61 8.01 -18.30
C ILE A 276 -3.62 9.15 -18.08
N ARG A 277 -4.15 10.36 -17.89
CA ARG A 277 -3.38 11.60 -17.65
C ARG A 277 -3.06 11.81 -16.17
N ALA A 278 -2.43 10.82 -15.56
CA ALA A 278 -1.89 10.86 -14.20
C ALA A 278 -0.54 10.14 -14.18
N GLY A 279 0.35 10.48 -13.25
CA GLY A 279 1.68 9.84 -13.12
C GLY A 279 2.77 10.48 -13.99
N GLU A 280 3.83 9.73 -14.27
CA GLU A 280 4.94 10.20 -15.12
C GLU A 280 4.51 10.41 -16.57
N LYS A 281 5.10 11.44 -17.17
CA LYS A 281 4.94 11.83 -18.57
C LYS A 281 6.29 12.21 -19.19
N LEU A 282 6.33 12.31 -20.50
CA LEU A 282 7.48 12.82 -21.21
C LEU A 282 7.61 14.33 -20.97
N HIS A 283 8.86 14.81 -20.92
CA HIS A 283 9.11 16.23 -21.11
C HIS A 283 8.58 16.64 -22.47
N LYS A 284 7.87 17.78 -22.53
CA LYS A 284 7.57 18.40 -23.82
C LYS A 284 8.92 18.77 -24.43
N PRO A 285 9.20 18.47 -25.72
CA PRO A 285 10.38 19.04 -26.36
C PRO A 285 10.30 20.56 -26.14
N GLU A 286 11.35 21.12 -25.56
CA GLU A 286 11.50 22.56 -25.47
C GLU A 286 11.31 23.07 -26.90
N ALA A 287 10.33 23.95 -27.11
CA ALA A 287 10.11 24.50 -28.43
C ALA A 287 11.44 25.15 -28.82
N ALA A 288 12.10 24.63 -29.87
CA ALA A 288 13.35 25.18 -30.35
C ALA A 288 13.12 26.68 -30.54
N THR A 289 13.76 27.48 -29.68
CA THR A 289 13.71 28.93 -29.78
C THR A 289 14.26 29.28 -31.17
N PRO A 290 13.45 29.91 -32.05
CA PRO A 290 13.87 30.23 -33.40
C PRO A 290 15.02 31.24 -33.45
#